data_AF-A0A7J6CY90-F1
#
_entry.id   AF-A0A7J6CY90-F1
#
_cell.length_a   1.000
_cell.length_b   1.000
_cell.length_c   1.000
_cell.angle_alpha   90.00
_cell.angle_beta   90.00
_cell.angle_gamma   90.00
#
_symmetry.space_group_name_H-M   'P 1'
#
loop_
_entity.id
_entity.type
_entity.pdbx_description
1 polymer ?
#
loop_
_entity_poly.entity_id
_entity_poly.type
_entity_poly.pdbx_seq_one_letter_code
_entity_poly.pdbx_strand_id
1 'polypeptide(L)'
;MLQTSDRYTVNRDTLTIRGATESDQGQYWCRGHRDERPKSSRSSSAVSLSVKGKYSPTSTLTVTPDSPVFTGETVNLTCVLESHSDWRYEWYKDSVMLQTSDRYTVNRDTLTIRGATESDQGQYWCRGQRDERPQSSQDSNRINLSVNGQISVFSILSFLLAACPYLLSTVVLLFKCCRARVTSTEDHSQFAVTEEQTSS
;
A
#
# COMPACT_ATOMS: atom_id res chain seq x y z
N MET A 1 -48.43 -18.19 7.58
CA MET A 1 -47.79 -17.37 8.63
C MET A 1 -46.31 -17.71 8.59
N LEU A 2 -45.41 -16.73 8.55
CA LEU A 2 -43.96 -17.02 8.59
C LEU A 2 -43.68 -17.77 9.89
N GLN A 3 -43.23 -19.01 9.77
CA GLN A 3 -42.90 -19.85 10.91
C GLN A 3 -41.48 -19.53 11.37
N THR A 4 -41.25 -19.62 12.67
CA THR A 4 -39.91 -19.41 13.22
C THR A 4 -38.97 -20.49 12.67
N SER A 5 -37.82 -20.08 12.15
CA SER A 5 -36.76 -20.94 11.62
C SER A 5 -35.39 -20.37 12.01
N ASP A 6 -34.32 -21.02 11.57
CA ASP A 6 -32.95 -20.53 11.81
C ASP A 6 -32.70 -19.11 11.26
N ARG A 7 -33.43 -18.71 10.21
CA ARG A 7 -33.29 -17.38 9.58
C ARG A 7 -34.36 -16.37 10.01
N TYR A 8 -35.57 -16.83 10.31
CA TYR A 8 -36.69 -15.95 10.68
C TYR A 8 -37.07 -16.17 12.13
N THR A 9 -36.98 -15.13 12.95
CA THR A 9 -37.43 -15.19 14.35
C THR A 9 -38.61 -14.25 14.54
N VAL A 10 -39.73 -14.77 15.06
CA VAL A 10 -40.88 -13.94 15.44
C VAL A 10 -40.94 -13.88 16.96
N ASN A 11 -40.76 -12.68 17.52
CA ASN A 11 -40.91 -12.41 18.94
C ASN A 11 -42.02 -11.39 19.16
N ARG A 12 -43.19 -11.86 19.61
CA ARG A 12 -44.41 -11.06 19.79
C ARG A 12 -44.80 -10.28 18.52
N ASP A 13 -44.43 -9.02 18.46
CA ASP A 13 -44.73 -8.05 17.40
C ASP A 13 -43.57 -7.85 16.42
N THR A 14 -42.40 -8.43 16.70
CA THR A 14 -41.16 -8.20 15.94
C THR A 14 -40.79 -9.43 15.11
N LEU A 15 -40.62 -9.26 13.80
CA LEU A 15 -40.01 -10.23 12.88
C LEU A 15 -38.54 -9.85 12.65
N THR A 16 -37.62 -10.74 12.95
CA THR A 16 -36.18 -10.59 12.67
C THR A 16 -35.77 -11.54 11.53
N ILE A 17 -35.13 -10.99 10.49
CA ILE A 17 -34.54 -11.74 9.37
C ILE A 17 -33.02 -11.71 9.54
N ARG A 18 -32.41 -12.86 9.83
CA ARG A 18 -30.95 -12.98 9.99
C ARG A 18 -30.30 -13.25 8.65
N GLY A 19 -29.34 -12.40 8.27
CA GLY A 19 -28.62 -12.53 7.00
C GLY A 19 -29.54 -12.35 5.79
N ALA A 20 -30.19 -11.18 5.71
CA ALA A 20 -31.10 -10.88 4.62
C ALA A 20 -30.42 -10.96 3.25
N THR A 21 -31.02 -11.71 2.34
CA THR A 21 -30.58 -11.88 0.95
C THR A 21 -31.59 -11.27 -0.02
N GLU A 22 -31.26 -11.19 -1.30
CA GLU A 22 -32.20 -10.69 -2.33
C GLU A 22 -33.50 -11.52 -2.39
N SER A 23 -33.46 -12.79 -2.00
CA SER A 23 -34.65 -13.65 -1.90
C SER A 23 -35.61 -13.26 -0.76
N ASP A 24 -35.16 -12.47 0.20
CA ASP A 24 -36.01 -11.96 1.30
C ASP A 24 -36.81 -10.72 0.88
N GLN A 25 -36.59 -10.18 -0.32
CA GLN A 25 -37.35 -9.08 -0.86
C GLN A 25 -38.83 -9.43 -1.05
N GLY A 26 -39.71 -8.47 -0.79
CA GLY A 26 -41.14 -8.66 -0.98
C GLY A 26 -41.98 -7.79 -0.06
N GLN A 27 -43.28 -8.08 -0.04
CA GLN A 27 -44.24 -7.39 0.83
C GLN A 27 -44.51 -8.19 2.10
N TYR A 28 -44.47 -7.50 3.23
CA TYR A 28 -44.70 -8.06 4.56
C TYR A 28 -45.89 -7.38 5.21
N TRP A 29 -46.77 -8.16 5.84
CA TRP A 29 -47.88 -7.66 6.66
C TRP A 29 -48.04 -8.56 7.88
N CYS A 30 -48.63 -8.02 8.95
CA CYS A 30 -48.86 -8.75 10.19
C CYS A 30 -50.34 -8.83 10.54
N ARG A 31 -50.69 -9.76 11.42
CA ARG A 31 -52.03 -9.94 11.99
C ARG A 31 -51.90 -10.60 13.35
N GLY A 32 -52.66 -10.13 14.34
CA GLY A 32 -52.70 -10.74 15.68
C GLY A 32 -53.54 -12.02 15.68
N HIS A 33 -53.11 -13.00 16.46
CA HIS A 33 -53.83 -14.25 16.69
C HIS A 33 -54.05 -14.45 18.19
N ARG A 34 -55.23 -14.95 18.58
CA ARG A 34 -55.59 -15.31 19.96
C ARG A 34 -56.50 -16.54 19.97
N ASP A 35 -56.65 -17.18 21.13
CA ASP A 35 -57.43 -18.41 21.24
C ASP A 35 -58.95 -18.17 21.17
N GLU A 36 -59.40 -17.04 21.70
CA GLU A 36 -60.82 -16.66 21.78
C GLU A 36 -61.35 -16.00 20.50
N ARG A 37 -62.66 -16.13 20.24
CA ARG A 37 -63.29 -15.50 19.06
C ARG A 37 -63.39 -13.97 19.21
N PRO A 38 -63.19 -13.21 18.12
CA PRO A 38 -62.55 -13.60 16.86
C PRO A 38 -61.07 -13.97 17.06
N LYS A 39 -60.66 -15.11 16.46
CA LYS A 39 -59.31 -15.70 16.63
C LYS A 39 -58.21 -14.90 15.96
N SER A 40 -58.55 -13.99 15.06
CA SER A 40 -57.56 -13.16 14.38
C SER A 40 -58.06 -11.75 14.14
N SER A 41 -57.13 -10.79 14.14
CA SER A 41 -57.41 -9.40 13.76
C SER A 41 -57.56 -9.25 12.24
N ARG A 42 -57.79 -8.02 11.77
CA ARG A 42 -57.53 -7.66 10.36
C ARG A 42 -56.02 -7.63 10.12
N SER A 43 -55.60 -7.84 8.87
CA SER A 43 -54.20 -7.64 8.46
C SER A 43 -53.82 -6.16 8.51
N SER A 44 -52.57 -5.87 8.82
CA SER A 44 -51.99 -4.53 8.65
C SER A 44 -51.89 -4.14 7.17
N SER A 45 -51.55 -2.88 6.92
CA SER A 45 -50.98 -2.49 5.62
C SER A 45 -49.68 -3.26 5.35
N ALA A 46 -49.40 -3.49 4.07
CA ALA A 46 -48.16 -4.14 3.64
C ALA A 46 -46.99 -3.14 3.62
N VAL A 47 -45.81 -3.63 3.98
CA VAL A 47 -44.53 -2.91 3.90
C VAL A 47 -43.63 -3.63 2.89
N SER A 48 -43.01 -2.88 1.98
CA SER A 48 -42.08 -3.44 1.00
C SER A 48 -40.67 -3.50 1.56
N LEU A 49 -40.08 -4.69 1.63
CA LEU A 49 -38.68 -4.91 1.92
C LEU A 49 -37.89 -5.00 0.62
N SER A 50 -36.93 -4.10 0.43
CA SER A 50 -35.94 -4.17 -0.64
C SER A 50 -34.56 -4.42 -0.03
N VAL A 51 -33.88 -5.47 -0.50
CA VAL A 51 -32.58 -5.90 -0.02
C VAL A 51 -31.59 -5.65 -1.14
N LYS A 52 -30.87 -4.53 -1.06
CA LYS A 52 -29.78 -4.27 -2.01
C LYS A 52 -28.64 -5.24 -1.70
N GLY A 53 -28.14 -5.93 -2.73
CA GLY A 53 -27.02 -6.83 -2.64
C GLY A 53 -25.79 -6.17 -1.99
N LYS A 54 -24.87 -6.99 -1.50
CA LYS A 54 -23.57 -6.56 -0.93
C LYS A 54 -22.61 -6.10 -2.04
N TYR A 55 -23.09 -5.37 -3.05
CA TYR A 55 -22.26 -4.83 -4.10
C TYR A 55 -21.68 -3.51 -3.59
N SER A 56 -20.51 -3.61 -2.97
CA SER A 56 -19.64 -2.43 -2.81
C SER A 56 -19.21 -1.98 -4.21
N PRO A 57 -19.32 -0.68 -4.54
CA PRO A 57 -18.92 -0.20 -5.86
C PRO A 57 -17.46 -0.51 -6.11
N THR A 58 -17.11 -0.75 -7.37
CA THR A 58 -15.73 -0.95 -7.80
C THR A 58 -15.06 0.40 -7.99
N SER A 59 -13.82 0.53 -7.51
CA SER A 59 -12.97 1.68 -7.82
C SER A 59 -11.97 1.33 -8.91
N THR A 60 -11.66 2.28 -9.79
CA THR A 60 -10.67 2.14 -10.86
C THR A 60 -9.60 3.20 -10.68
N LEU A 61 -8.35 2.77 -10.57
CA LEU A 61 -7.18 3.63 -10.42
C LEU A 61 -6.49 3.84 -11.76
N THR A 62 -6.20 5.10 -12.08
CA THR A 62 -5.36 5.53 -13.20
C THR A 62 -4.21 6.41 -12.71
N VAL A 63 -3.18 6.59 -13.53
CA VAL A 63 -2.01 7.41 -13.24
C VAL A 63 -1.72 8.33 -14.42
N THR A 64 -1.20 9.53 -14.15
CA THR A 64 -0.79 10.49 -15.18
C THR A 64 0.39 11.33 -14.66
N PRO A 65 1.51 11.45 -15.40
CA PRO A 65 1.81 10.73 -16.64
C PRO A 65 1.93 9.22 -16.43
N ASP A 66 1.93 8.46 -17.52
CA ASP A 66 2.12 7.01 -17.45
C ASP A 66 3.50 6.68 -16.87
N SER A 67 3.56 5.62 -16.06
CA SER A 67 4.81 5.09 -15.50
C SER A 67 5.68 4.46 -16.61
N PRO A 68 7.02 4.61 -16.58
CA PRO A 68 7.83 5.27 -15.56
C PRO A 68 7.86 6.81 -15.69
N VAL A 69 8.05 7.49 -14.57
CA VAL A 69 8.21 8.95 -14.48
C VAL A 69 9.65 9.31 -14.12
N PHE A 70 10.04 10.57 -14.26
CA PHE A 70 11.37 11.05 -13.88
C PHE A 70 11.36 11.81 -12.54
N THR A 71 12.51 11.82 -11.86
CA THR A 71 12.67 12.60 -10.62
C THR A 71 12.31 14.07 -10.83
N GLY A 72 11.53 14.64 -9.92
CA GLY A 72 11.05 16.02 -9.97
C GLY A 72 9.71 16.22 -10.67
N GLU A 73 9.20 15.22 -11.40
CA GLU A 73 7.90 15.32 -12.05
C GLU A 73 6.73 15.34 -11.05
N THR A 74 5.59 15.86 -11.50
CA THR A 74 4.34 15.80 -10.74
C THR A 74 3.50 14.64 -11.25
N VAL A 75 3.12 13.73 -10.35
CA VAL A 75 2.31 12.55 -10.67
C VAL A 75 0.93 12.70 -10.07
N ASN A 76 -0.10 12.47 -10.87
CA ASN A 76 -1.49 12.41 -10.44
C ASN A 76 -1.99 10.98 -10.54
N LEU A 77 -2.44 10.43 -9.43
CA LEU A 77 -3.17 9.17 -9.35
C LEU A 77 -4.65 9.51 -9.18
N THR A 78 -5.53 8.97 -10.02
CA THR A 78 -6.98 9.26 -9.99
C THR A 78 -7.79 7.99 -9.77
N CYS A 79 -8.67 8.01 -8.78
CA CYS A 79 -9.46 6.88 -8.32
C CYS A 79 -10.95 7.10 -8.66
N VAL A 80 -11.47 6.46 -9.69
CA VAL A 80 -12.86 6.64 -10.11
C VAL A 80 -13.75 5.60 -9.46
N LEU A 81 -14.81 6.02 -8.76
CA LEU A 81 -15.91 5.15 -8.32
C LEU A 81 -17.14 5.40 -9.20
N GLU A 82 -17.80 4.32 -9.63
CA GLU A 82 -18.98 4.38 -10.53
C GLU A 82 -20.21 5.10 -9.93
N SER A 83 -20.14 5.55 -8.67
CA SER A 83 -21.26 6.17 -7.97
C SER A 83 -20.95 7.60 -7.53
N HIS A 84 -21.82 8.53 -7.91
CA HIS A 84 -21.80 9.97 -7.56
C HIS A 84 -22.13 10.23 -6.08
N SER A 85 -21.75 9.32 -5.18
CA SER A 85 -21.94 9.49 -3.72
C SER A 85 -20.77 10.26 -3.11
N ASP A 86 -20.99 10.87 -1.96
CA ASP A 86 -19.96 11.57 -1.17
C ASP A 86 -18.95 10.59 -0.54
N TRP A 87 -18.05 10.06 -1.37
CA TRP A 87 -16.98 9.16 -0.94
C TRP A 87 -15.78 9.92 -0.40
N ARG A 88 -15.23 9.44 0.71
CA ARG A 88 -13.90 9.80 1.20
C ARG A 88 -12.89 8.81 0.63
N TYR A 89 -11.88 9.30 -0.07
CA TYR A 89 -10.90 8.45 -0.73
C TYR A 89 -9.71 8.16 0.19
N GLU A 90 -9.42 6.89 0.37
CA GLU A 90 -8.22 6.42 1.06
C GLU A 90 -7.22 5.90 0.05
N TRP A 91 -5.97 6.29 0.24
CA TRP A 91 -4.86 6.00 -0.65
C TRP A 91 -3.83 5.12 0.03
N TYR A 92 -3.28 4.16 -0.69
CA TYR A 92 -2.34 3.21 -0.15
C TYR A 92 -1.13 3.04 -1.08
N LYS A 93 0.04 2.89 -0.46
CA LYS A 93 1.29 2.52 -1.12
C LYS A 93 1.90 1.33 -0.40
N ASP A 94 2.15 0.22 -1.10
CA ASP A 94 2.78 -0.99 -0.54
C ASP A 94 2.07 -1.51 0.74
N SER A 95 0.74 -1.34 0.81
CA SER A 95 -0.14 -1.65 1.95
C SER A 95 -0.16 -0.65 3.11
N VAL A 96 0.59 0.44 3.02
CA VAL A 96 0.57 1.53 3.99
C VAL A 96 -0.39 2.63 3.52
N MET A 97 -1.31 3.05 4.39
CA MET A 97 -2.19 4.18 4.11
C MET A 97 -1.36 5.47 4.04
N LEU A 98 -1.50 6.20 2.94
CA LEU A 98 -0.84 7.49 2.73
C LEU A 98 -1.58 8.58 3.50
N GLN A 99 -0.80 9.47 4.09
CA GLN A 99 -1.28 10.69 4.74
C GLN A 99 -0.91 11.90 3.90
N THR A 100 -1.73 12.95 3.97
CA THR A 100 -1.43 14.22 3.32
C THR A 100 -0.18 14.84 3.91
N SER A 101 0.64 15.43 3.05
CA SER A 101 1.87 16.16 3.42
C SER A 101 2.16 17.24 2.38
N ASP A 102 3.26 17.98 2.52
CA ASP A 102 3.66 19.01 1.57
C ASP A 102 3.85 18.45 0.14
N ARG A 103 4.28 17.19 0.00
CA ARG A 103 4.45 16.52 -1.30
C ARG A 103 3.23 15.74 -1.75
N TYR A 104 2.48 15.14 -0.83
CA TYR A 104 1.30 14.33 -1.12
C TYR A 104 0.02 15.12 -0.82
N THR A 105 -0.68 15.58 -1.86
CA THR A 105 -1.96 16.29 -1.72
C THR A 105 -3.10 15.41 -2.19
N VAL A 106 -4.14 15.25 -1.37
CA VAL A 106 -5.38 14.56 -1.76
C VAL A 106 -6.45 15.60 -2.05
N ASN A 107 -7.01 15.57 -3.26
CA ASN A 107 -8.16 16.37 -3.65
C ASN A 107 -9.25 15.44 -4.22
N ARG A 108 -10.28 15.17 -3.41
CA ARG A 108 -11.35 14.21 -3.72
C ARG A 108 -10.78 12.86 -4.18
N ASP A 109 -10.95 12.55 -5.45
CA ASP A 109 -10.59 11.31 -6.12
C ASP A 109 -9.16 11.30 -6.66
N THR A 110 -8.38 12.36 -6.43
CA THR A 110 -7.03 12.50 -6.99
C THR A 110 -5.98 12.68 -5.89
N LEU A 111 -4.93 11.86 -5.94
CA LEU A 111 -3.70 12.02 -5.16
C LEU A 111 -2.61 12.61 -6.07
N THR A 112 -2.08 13.77 -5.68
CA THR A 112 -0.98 14.43 -6.36
C THR A 112 0.31 14.25 -5.57
N ILE A 113 1.34 13.72 -6.24
CA ILE A 113 2.73 13.61 -5.75
C ILE A 113 3.53 14.72 -6.43
N ARG A 114 3.99 15.69 -5.66
CA ARG A 114 4.81 16.82 -6.16
C ARG A 114 6.30 16.49 -6.01
N GLY A 115 7.05 16.59 -7.10
CA GLY A 115 8.48 16.34 -7.10
C GLY A 115 8.78 14.87 -6.79
N ALA A 116 8.47 13.99 -7.74
CA ALA A 116 8.68 12.56 -7.61
C ALA A 116 10.14 12.23 -7.25
N THR A 117 10.34 11.30 -6.33
CA THR A 117 11.66 10.78 -5.93
C THR A 117 11.68 9.26 -6.03
N GLU A 118 12.87 8.66 -5.96
CA GLU A 118 13.01 7.20 -5.96
C GLU A 118 12.24 6.52 -4.80
N SER A 119 12.00 7.23 -3.69
CA SER A 119 11.19 6.73 -2.57
C SER A 119 9.70 6.68 -2.87
N ASP A 120 9.23 7.35 -3.93
CA ASP A 120 7.82 7.31 -4.35
C ASP A 120 7.50 6.05 -5.17
N GLN A 121 8.51 5.26 -5.54
CA GLN A 121 8.32 3.99 -6.22
C GLN A 121 7.58 2.99 -5.34
N GLY A 122 6.66 2.22 -5.92
CA GLY A 122 5.89 1.21 -5.22
C GLY A 122 4.54 0.94 -5.87
N GLN A 123 3.75 0.10 -5.21
CA GLN A 123 2.42 -0.28 -5.67
C GLN A 123 1.33 0.56 -5.01
N TYR A 124 0.60 1.31 -5.82
CA TYR A 124 -0.49 2.18 -5.40
C TYR A 124 -1.85 1.54 -5.65
N TRP A 125 -2.78 1.78 -4.72
CA TRP A 125 -4.19 1.42 -4.84
C TRP A 125 -5.03 2.36 -3.95
N CYS A 126 -6.33 2.43 -4.22
CA CYS A 126 -7.28 3.28 -3.51
C CYS A 126 -8.56 2.53 -3.16
N ARG A 127 -9.31 3.07 -2.19
CA ARG A 127 -10.69 2.67 -1.88
C ARG A 127 -11.50 3.86 -1.39
N GLY A 128 -12.81 3.83 -1.60
CA GLY A 128 -13.76 4.81 -1.05
C GLY A 128 -14.34 4.35 0.28
N GLN A 129 -14.48 5.28 1.22
CA GLN A 129 -15.15 5.13 2.51
C GLN A 129 -16.29 6.14 2.65
N ARG A 130 -17.36 5.77 3.36
CA ARG A 130 -18.46 6.67 3.74
C ARG A 130 -19.22 6.13 4.94
N ASP A 131 -20.12 6.95 5.49
CA ASP A 131 -20.86 6.60 6.70
C ASP A 131 -22.09 5.71 6.40
N GLU A 132 -22.71 5.90 5.23
CA GLU A 132 -23.87 5.12 4.78
C GLU A 132 -23.50 3.80 4.11
N ARG A 133 -24.38 2.79 4.22
CA ARG A 133 -24.16 1.48 3.60
C ARG A 133 -24.26 1.54 2.05
N PRO A 134 -23.40 0.84 1.29
CA PRO A 134 -22.14 0.20 1.71
C PRO A 134 -21.11 1.22 2.21
N GLN A 135 -20.49 0.94 3.36
CA GLN A 135 -19.53 1.86 4.00
C GLN A 135 -18.19 1.92 3.27
N SER A 136 -17.82 0.86 2.56
CA SER A 136 -16.56 0.78 1.80
C SER A 136 -16.85 0.34 0.36
N SER A 137 -16.07 0.87 -0.59
CA SER A 137 -15.94 0.30 -1.92
C SER A 137 -15.10 -0.98 -1.91
N GLN A 138 -15.05 -1.67 -3.04
CA GLN A 138 -13.98 -2.63 -3.31
C GLN A 138 -12.67 -1.88 -3.54
N ASP A 139 -11.53 -2.57 -3.37
CA ASP A 139 -10.22 -2.01 -3.68
C ASP A 139 -10.06 -1.81 -5.20
N SER A 140 -9.28 -0.80 -5.59
CA SER A 140 -8.97 -0.58 -7.00
C SER A 140 -8.00 -1.61 -7.57
N ASN A 141 -7.83 -1.58 -8.89
CA ASN A 141 -6.64 -2.14 -9.51
C ASN A 141 -5.37 -1.50 -8.92
N ARG A 142 -4.27 -2.25 -8.99
CA ARG A 142 -2.95 -1.87 -8.47
C ARG A 142 -2.10 -1.28 -9.59
N ILE A 143 -1.45 -0.15 -9.33
CA ILE A 143 -0.50 0.48 -10.26
C ILE A 143 0.90 0.47 -9.64
N ASN A 144 1.88 -0.02 -10.39
CA ASN A 144 3.29 0.06 -9.99
C ASN A 144 3.91 1.34 -10.56
N LEU A 145 4.19 2.31 -9.71
CA LEU A 145 4.88 3.55 -10.08
C LEU A 145 6.39 3.31 -10.04
N SER A 146 7.06 3.59 -11.15
CA SER A 146 8.52 3.57 -11.28
C SER A 146 9.02 4.99 -11.49
N VAL A 147 10.12 5.35 -10.83
CA VAL A 147 10.71 6.70 -10.88
C VAL A 147 12.16 6.56 -11.31
N ASN A 148 12.48 7.08 -12.49
CA ASN A 148 13.83 7.09 -13.04
C ASN A 148 14.61 8.27 -12.45
N GLY A 149 15.71 7.95 -11.76
CA GLY A 149 16.64 8.95 -11.23
C GLY A 149 17.44 9.64 -12.32
N GLN A 150 17.55 10.97 -12.25
CA GLN A 150 18.69 11.66 -12.85
C GLN A 150 19.90 11.48 -11.93
N ILE A 151 20.94 10.80 -12.42
CA ILE A 151 22.20 10.67 -11.67
C ILE A 151 22.76 12.07 -11.42
N SER A 152 22.73 12.52 -10.17
CA SER A 152 23.26 13.83 -9.81
C SER A 152 24.78 13.83 -9.98
N VAL A 153 25.30 14.67 -10.87
CA VAL A 153 26.75 14.86 -11.03
C VAL A 153 27.42 15.25 -9.71
N PHE A 154 26.71 15.96 -8.82
CA PHE A 154 27.19 16.26 -7.46
C PHE A 154 27.37 15.01 -6.61
N SER A 155 26.50 14.00 -6.74
CA SER A 155 26.72 12.70 -6.09
C SER A 155 27.94 11.99 -6.66
N ILE A 156 28.15 12.01 -7.98
CA ILE A 156 29.34 11.40 -8.58
C ILE A 156 30.61 12.12 -8.10
N LEU A 157 30.61 13.46 -8.10
CA LEU A 157 31.72 14.29 -7.61
C LEU A 157 32.00 14.07 -6.13
N SER A 158 30.97 13.95 -5.27
CA SER A 158 31.17 13.70 -3.84
C SER A 158 31.79 12.32 -3.60
N PHE A 159 31.34 11.29 -4.32
CA PHE A 159 31.96 9.95 -4.27
C PHE A 159 33.42 9.96 -4.77
N LEU A 160 33.71 10.66 -5.87
CA LEU A 160 35.07 10.79 -6.40
C LEU A 160 36.00 11.53 -5.43
N LEU A 161 35.54 12.65 -4.86
CA LEU A 161 36.31 13.41 -3.86
C LEU A 161 36.55 12.62 -2.58
N ALA A 162 35.59 11.78 -2.16
CA ALA A 162 35.75 10.92 -1.00
C ALA A 162 36.68 9.74 -1.27
N ALA A 163 36.58 9.07 -2.43
CA ALA A 163 37.36 7.87 -2.75
C ALA A 163 38.83 8.17 -3.10
N CYS A 164 39.10 9.32 -3.72
CA CYS A 164 40.44 9.72 -4.16
C CYS A 164 41.51 9.74 -3.03
N PRO A 165 41.27 10.36 -1.86
CA PRO A 165 42.23 10.34 -0.75
C PRO A 165 42.47 8.94 -0.18
N TYR A 166 41.45 8.06 -0.15
CA TYR A 166 41.63 6.67 0.28
C TYR A 166 42.49 5.88 -0.69
N LEU A 167 42.28 6.04 -2.00
CA LEU A 167 43.10 5.43 -3.05
C LEU A 167 44.56 5.92 -3.01
N LEU A 168 44.77 7.22 -2.78
CA LEU A 168 46.12 7.76 -2.60
C LEU A 168 46.80 7.19 -1.35
N SER A 169 46.08 7.12 -0.24
CA SER A 169 46.54 6.51 1.01
C SER A 169 46.98 5.05 0.81
N THR A 170 46.14 4.23 0.15
CA THR A 170 46.48 2.82 -0.08
C THR A 170 47.69 2.67 -0.99
N VAL A 171 47.84 3.48 -2.04
CA VAL A 171 49.03 3.48 -2.91
C VAL A 171 50.28 3.86 -2.13
N VAL A 172 50.21 4.89 -1.28
CA VAL A 172 51.36 5.29 -0.43
C VAL A 172 51.72 4.20 0.57
N LEU A 173 50.73 3.56 1.19
CA LEU A 173 50.95 2.44 2.11
C LEU A 173 51.57 1.24 1.38
N LEU A 174 51.07 0.90 0.18
CA LEU A 174 51.67 -0.15 -0.65
C LEU A 174 53.10 0.18 -1.02
N PHE A 175 53.39 1.43 -1.43
CA PHE A 175 54.74 1.86 -1.76
C PHE A 175 55.67 1.80 -0.55
N LYS A 176 55.19 2.22 0.64
CA LYS A 176 55.91 2.09 1.91
C LYS A 176 56.15 0.62 2.29
N CYS A 177 55.15 -0.25 2.14
CA CYS A 177 55.27 -1.69 2.38
C CYS A 177 56.25 -2.34 1.40
N CYS A 178 56.19 -2.01 0.11
CA CYS A 178 57.13 -2.50 -0.90
C CYS A 178 58.56 -2.06 -0.56
N ARG A 179 58.76 -0.79 -0.20
CA ARG A 179 60.08 -0.30 0.23
C ARG A 179 60.57 -1.01 1.49
N ALA A 180 59.73 -1.17 2.50
CA ALA A 180 60.07 -1.89 3.73
C ALA A 180 60.46 -3.36 3.45
N ARG A 181 59.77 -4.00 2.49
CA ARG A 181 60.07 -5.37 2.05
C ARG A 181 61.41 -5.44 1.33
N VAL A 182 61.72 -4.47 0.47
CA VAL A 182 63.01 -4.36 -0.23
C VAL A 182 64.16 -4.17 0.77
N THR A 183 64.03 -3.25 1.72
CA THR A 183 65.03 -3.05 2.78
C THR A 183 65.18 -4.27 3.69
N SER A 184 64.10 -5.01 3.95
CA SER A 184 64.16 -6.26 4.72
C SER A 184 64.87 -7.38 3.95
N THR A 185 64.76 -7.43 2.61
CA THR A 185 65.56 -8.34 1.78
C THR A 185 67.03 -7.92 1.67
N GLU A 186 67.34 -6.62 1.73
CA GLU A 186 68.72 -6.13 1.84
C GLU A 186 69.35 -6.48 3.21
N ASP A 187 68.59 -6.39 4.31
CA ASP A 187 69.07 -6.82 5.63
C ASP A 187 69.22 -8.35 5.72
N HIS A 188 68.29 -9.13 5.18
CA HIS A 188 68.40 -10.60 5.17
C HIS A 188 69.53 -11.12 4.27
N SER A 189 69.90 -10.39 3.22
CA SER A 189 71.07 -10.75 2.39
C SER A 189 72.41 -10.40 3.05
N GLN A 190 72.41 -9.54 4.07
CA GLN A 190 73.60 -9.28 4.91
C GLN A 190 73.78 -10.32 6.03
N PHE A 191 72.71 -10.96 6.50
CA PHE A 191 72.76 -12.03 7.53
C PHE A 191 73.02 -13.45 6.97
N ALA A 192 72.91 -13.68 5.66
CA ALA A 192 73.20 -14.99 5.05
C ALA A 192 74.70 -15.29 4.84
N VAL A 193 75.61 -14.38 5.25
CA VAL A 193 77.07 -14.53 5.09
C VAL A 193 77.75 -14.81 6.44
N THR A 194 77.25 -15.77 7.22
CA THR A 194 78.02 -16.33 8.35
C THR A 194 77.44 -17.67 8.77
N GLU A 195 77.82 -18.75 8.09
CA GLU A 195 77.97 -20.09 8.67
C GLU A 195 78.51 -21.05 7.60
N GLU A 196 79.84 -21.25 7.59
CA GLU A 196 80.49 -22.57 7.48
C GLU A 196 82.01 -22.39 7.43
N GLN A 197 82.68 -22.56 8.58
CA GLN A 197 84.01 -23.17 8.66
C GLN A 197 84.38 -23.44 10.13
N THR A 198 84.04 -24.65 10.61
CA THR A 198 84.81 -25.38 11.64
C THR A 198 84.33 -26.83 11.73
N SER A 199 85.13 -27.80 11.28
CA SER A 199 85.71 -28.86 12.13
C SER A 199 86.13 -30.08 11.30
N SER A 200 87.42 -30.41 11.45
CA SER A 200 88.07 -31.73 11.35
C SER A 200 88.33 -32.35 9.98
#